data_AF-A0ABD5WEA5-F1
#
_entry.id   AF-A0ABD5WEA5-F1
#
_cell.length_a   1.000
_cell.length_b   1.000
_cell.length_c   1.000
_cell.angle_alpha   90.00
_cell.angle_beta   90.00
_cell.angle_gamma   90.00
#
_symmetry.space_group_name_H-M   'P 1'
#
loop_
_entity.id
_entity.type
_entity.pdbx_description
1 polymer ?
#
loop_
_entity_poly.entity_id
_entity_poly.type
_entity_poly.pdbx_seq_one_letter_code
_entity_poly.pdbx_strand_id
1 'polypeptide(L)'
;MTVGESLASLRPTRGGLRRFAALFGLGTTGVVAASATAVFGGGLPEPVASLSPALLLVLVSVQPALLLATAVAVGLVAAPRVALRSRVRDRADGDPAAWAGFGAELRPAVGLGALAGVVLLAAAALLGTDGAVSGDGASVAAVLSGVPLRILYGGITEELLLRWGVMSAVAAVLWHANDGERGVLSAGVAWTAILVSAVLFGVGHIPAAQTLYGELTPSVVAFVVVGNAAAGVAYGWLFWRHSLEAAMVGHAATHVVFVGVSLAVVVA
;
A
#
# COMPACT_ATOMS: atom_id res chain seq x y z
N MET A 1 -8.63 -15.58 38.04
CA MET A 1 -7.65 -15.47 36.94
C MET A 1 -6.42 -14.78 37.50
N THR A 2 -5.31 -15.49 37.63
CA THR A 2 -4.09 -14.93 38.24
C THR A 2 -3.29 -14.13 37.20
N VAL A 3 -2.46 -13.19 37.66
CA VAL A 3 -1.62 -12.35 36.78
C VAL A 3 -0.74 -13.20 35.84
N GLY A 4 -0.32 -14.40 36.28
CA GLY A 4 0.45 -15.35 35.46
C GLY A 4 -0.33 -15.98 34.30
N GLU A 5 -1.64 -16.24 34.45
CA GLU A 5 -2.49 -16.74 33.36
C GLU A 5 -2.77 -15.65 32.31
N SER A 6 -2.84 -14.39 32.74
CA SER A 6 -2.97 -13.22 31.86
C SER A 6 -1.70 -12.98 31.02
N LEU A 7 -0.51 -13.24 31.57
CA LEU A 7 0.76 -13.12 30.84
C LEU A 7 1.00 -14.29 29.88
N ALA A 8 0.45 -15.47 30.16
CA ALA A 8 0.54 -16.64 29.28
C ALA A 8 -0.32 -16.49 28.01
N SER A 9 -1.48 -15.82 28.10
CA SER A 9 -2.35 -15.54 26.95
C SER A 9 -1.79 -14.48 25.99
N LEU A 10 -0.80 -13.69 26.44
CA LEU A 10 -0.10 -12.70 25.62
C LEU A 10 1.03 -13.30 24.77
N ARG A 11 1.39 -14.58 24.95
CA ARG A 11 2.43 -15.21 24.14
C ARG A 11 1.93 -15.43 22.71
N PRO A 12 2.64 -14.94 21.67
CA PRO A 12 2.28 -15.22 20.29
C PRO A 12 2.21 -16.73 20.05
N THR A 13 1.10 -17.20 19.49
CA THR A 13 1.01 -18.59 19.05
C THR A 13 1.97 -18.80 17.88
N ARG A 14 2.52 -20.01 17.72
CA ARG A 14 3.37 -20.34 16.56
C ARG A 14 2.70 -20.01 15.23
N GLY A 15 1.38 -20.15 15.13
CA GLY A 15 0.59 -19.74 13.96
C GLY A 15 0.53 -18.21 13.79
N GLY A 16 0.39 -17.45 14.87
CA GLY A 16 0.45 -15.98 14.85
C GLY A 16 1.77 -15.46 14.28
N LEU A 17 2.90 -15.99 14.77
CA LEU A 17 4.23 -15.58 14.31
C LEU A 17 4.47 -15.92 12.83
N ARG A 18 4.03 -17.09 12.36
CA ARG A 18 4.15 -17.48 10.95
C ARG A 18 3.40 -16.53 10.01
N ARG A 19 2.17 -16.16 10.35
CA ARG A 19 1.38 -15.19 9.56
C ARG A 19 2.00 -13.81 9.55
N PHE A 20 2.44 -13.34 10.73
CA PHE A 20 3.15 -12.08 10.85
C PHE A 20 4.40 -12.06 9.98
N ALA A 21 5.26 -13.07 10.10
CA ALA A 21 6.48 -13.17 9.32
C ALA A 21 6.22 -13.21 7.81
N ALA A 22 5.16 -13.89 7.36
CA ALA A 22 4.80 -13.95 5.94
C ALA A 22 4.40 -12.59 5.38
N LEU A 23 3.46 -11.89 6.02
CA LEU A 23 2.99 -10.57 5.57
C LEU A 23 4.04 -9.48 5.77
N PHE A 24 4.72 -9.48 6.91
CA PHE A 24 5.79 -8.54 7.20
C PHE A 24 6.97 -8.73 6.23
N GLY A 25 7.38 -9.98 5.97
CA GLY A 25 8.43 -10.29 5.00
C GLY A 25 8.06 -9.85 3.59
N LEU A 26 6.81 -10.08 3.17
CA LEU A 26 6.29 -9.59 1.90
C LEU A 26 6.38 -8.06 1.80
N GLY A 27 5.86 -7.32 2.78
CA GLY A 27 5.92 -5.85 2.78
C GLY A 27 7.32 -5.28 2.97
N THR A 28 8.24 -6.02 3.58
CA THR A 28 9.63 -5.58 3.77
C THR A 28 10.36 -5.44 2.43
N THR A 29 9.95 -6.21 1.40
CA THR A 29 10.51 -6.05 0.05
C THR A 29 10.33 -4.63 -0.49
N GLY A 30 9.16 -4.03 -0.28
CA GLY A 30 8.91 -2.64 -0.64
C GLY A 30 9.66 -1.66 0.25
N VAL A 31 9.74 -1.90 1.56
CA VAL A 31 10.55 -1.07 2.48
C VAL A 31 12.01 -1.01 2.01
N VAL A 32 12.59 -2.14 1.64
CA VAL A 32 13.95 -2.21 1.08
C VAL A 32 14.04 -1.43 -0.23
N ALA A 33 13.07 -1.55 -1.13
CA ALA A 33 13.05 -0.81 -2.39
C ALA A 33 12.96 0.72 -2.18
N ALA A 34 12.14 1.17 -1.23
CA ALA A 34 12.02 2.58 -0.87
C ALA A 34 13.28 3.13 -0.22
N SER A 35 13.86 2.40 0.74
CA SER A 35 15.11 2.78 1.38
C SER A 35 16.27 2.82 0.38
N ALA A 36 16.35 1.84 -0.53
CA ALA A 36 17.37 1.85 -1.59
C ALA A 36 17.20 3.07 -2.51
N THR A 37 15.96 3.41 -2.89
CA THR A 37 15.70 4.60 -3.70
C THR A 37 16.11 5.88 -2.98
N ALA A 38 15.79 6.01 -1.68
CA ALA A 38 16.16 7.19 -0.89
C ALA A 38 17.68 7.32 -0.70
N VAL A 39 18.40 6.20 -0.49
CA VAL A 39 19.84 6.21 -0.22
C VAL A 39 20.66 6.40 -1.51
N PHE A 40 20.26 5.75 -2.60
CA PHE A 40 21.02 5.76 -3.86
C PHE A 40 20.48 6.74 -4.91
N GLY A 41 19.34 7.39 -4.66
CA GLY A 41 18.72 8.32 -5.60
C GLY A 41 19.39 9.70 -5.69
N GLY A 42 20.27 10.04 -4.75
CA GLY A 42 20.88 11.37 -4.65
C GLY A 42 19.88 12.40 -4.12
N GLY A 43 20.20 13.07 -3.00
CA GLY A 43 19.28 14.00 -2.34
C GLY A 43 19.35 14.01 -0.83
N LEU A 44 20.22 13.19 -0.23
CA LEU A 44 20.52 13.26 1.20
C LEU A 44 21.41 14.50 1.48
N PRO A 45 21.14 15.28 2.54
CA PRO A 45 21.99 16.40 2.95
C PRO A 45 23.43 15.96 3.27
N GLU A 46 24.41 16.81 3.01
CA GLU A 46 25.86 16.54 3.14
C GLU A 46 26.33 15.95 4.50
N PRO A 47 25.74 16.25 5.68
CA PRO A 47 26.09 15.52 6.91
C PRO A 47 25.64 14.06 6.90
N VAL A 48 24.49 13.78 6.28
CA VAL A 48 23.86 12.45 6.23
C VAL A 48 24.47 11.61 5.12
N ALA A 49 24.76 12.22 3.96
CA ALA A 49 25.39 11.55 2.82
C ALA A 49 26.79 10.99 3.13
N SER A 50 27.47 11.53 4.16
CA SER A 50 28.78 11.07 4.62
C SER A 50 28.77 9.72 5.37
N LEU A 51 27.59 9.24 5.80
CA LEU A 51 27.44 7.97 6.50
C LEU A 51 27.60 6.78 5.55
N SER A 52 27.94 5.61 6.08
CA SER A 52 28.04 4.40 5.24
C SER A 52 26.67 4.03 4.65
N PRO A 53 26.60 3.57 3.38
CA PRO A 53 25.33 3.17 2.76
C PRO A 53 24.56 2.11 3.54
N ALA A 54 25.28 1.17 4.18
CA ALA A 54 24.68 0.15 5.03
C ALA A 54 23.98 0.76 6.25
N LEU A 55 24.60 1.75 6.90
CA LEU A 55 24.00 2.44 8.04
C LEU A 55 22.77 3.25 7.60
N LEU A 56 22.86 3.96 6.47
CA LEU A 56 21.74 4.72 5.91
C LEU A 56 20.54 3.83 5.57
N LEU A 57 20.78 2.68 4.93
CA LEU A 57 19.72 1.71 4.63
C LEU A 57 19.02 1.22 5.90
N VAL A 58 19.77 0.95 6.97
CA VAL A 58 19.17 0.58 8.26
C VAL A 58 18.33 1.74 8.81
N LEU A 59 18.91 2.93 8.95
CA LEU A 59 18.25 4.09 9.56
C LEU A 59 16.97 4.49 8.81
N VAL A 60 17.03 4.58 7.48
CA VAL A 60 15.88 4.94 6.64
C VAL A 60 14.79 3.86 6.68
N SER A 61 15.16 2.59 6.87
CA SER A 61 14.20 1.49 6.93
C SER A 61 13.46 1.38 8.26
N VAL A 62 13.98 1.95 9.36
CA VAL A 62 13.40 1.76 10.71
C VAL A 62 11.96 2.24 10.76
N GLN A 63 11.69 3.49 10.38
CA GLN A 63 10.34 4.06 10.45
C GLN A 63 9.32 3.28 9.60
N PRO A 64 9.52 3.07 8.29
CA PRO A 64 8.56 2.31 7.48
C PRO A 64 8.43 0.85 7.93
N ALA A 65 9.50 0.21 8.45
CA ALA A 65 9.41 -1.13 9.01
C ALA A 65 8.55 -1.17 10.28
N LEU A 66 8.64 -0.17 11.17
CA LEU A 66 7.78 -0.08 12.37
C LEU A 66 6.32 0.15 12.00
N LEU A 67 6.05 1.04 11.03
CA LEU A 67 4.70 1.25 10.50
C LEU A 67 4.13 -0.03 9.89
N LEU A 68 4.91 -0.72 9.07
CA LEU A 68 4.53 -1.99 8.46
C LEU A 68 4.27 -3.07 9.52
N ALA A 69 5.16 -3.22 10.50
CA ALA A 69 4.99 -4.18 11.59
C ALA A 69 3.69 -3.90 12.37
N THR A 70 3.42 -2.63 12.67
CA THR A 70 2.20 -2.21 13.34
C THR A 70 0.97 -2.53 12.51
N ALA A 71 0.96 -2.15 11.22
CA ALA A 71 -0.16 -2.42 10.32
C ALA A 71 -0.42 -3.92 10.13
N VAL A 72 0.64 -4.73 9.99
CA VAL A 72 0.53 -6.19 9.88
C VAL A 72 -0.07 -6.78 11.16
N ALA A 73 0.42 -6.36 12.34
CA ALA A 73 -0.11 -6.82 13.62
C ALA A 73 -1.58 -6.42 13.81
N VAL A 74 -1.93 -5.17 13.51
CA VAL A 74 -3.30 -4.66 13.58
C VAL A 74 -4.21 -5.43 12.63
N GLY A 75 -3.82 -5.61 11.37
CA GLY A 75 -4.63 -6.32 10.39
C GLY A 75 -4.81 -7.81 10.71
N LEU A 76 -3.80 -8.49 11.28
CA LEU A 76 -3.93 -9.88 11.74
C LEU A 76 -4.98 -10.06 12.84
N VAL A 77 -5.22 -8.99 13.60
CA VAL A 77 -6.22 -8.95 14.66
C VAL A 77 -7.56 -8.50 14.05
N ALA A 78 -7.60 -7.42 13.31
CA ALA A 78 -8.83 -6.78 12.84
C ALA A 78 -9.49 -7.48 11.65
N ALA A 79 -8.73 -7.83 10.60
CA ALA A 79 -9.28 -8.34 9.34
C ALA A 79 -10.12 -9.62 9.50
N PRO A 80 -9.71 -10.63 10.30
CA PRO A 80 -10.51 -11.84 10.49
C PRO A 80 -11.85 -11.59 11.18
N ARG A 81 -11.98 -10.52 11.99
CA ARG A 81 -13.25 -10.20 12.68
C ARG A 81 -14.33 -9.70 11.73
N VAL A 82 -13.92 -9.17 10.58
CA VAL A 82 -14.81 -8.59 9.55
C VAL A 82 -14.74 -9.35 8.23
N ALA A 83 -14.25 -10.59 8.26
CA ALA A 83 -14.15 -11.48 7.10
C ALA A 83 -13.35 -10.90 5.91
N LEU A 84 -12.43 -9.97 6.15
CA LEU A 84 -11.47 -9.52 5.15
C LEU A 84 -10.32 -10.53 5.07
N ARG A 85 -9.87 -10.85 3.84
CA ARG A 85 -8.94 -11.97 3.60
C ARG A 85 -7.62 -11.56 2.95
N SER A 86 -6.58 -12.32 3.24
CA SER A 86 -5.30 -12.31 2.52
C SER A 86 -4.92 -13.76 2.22
N ARG A 87 -4.68 -14.04 0.95
CA ARG A 87 -4.24 -15.36 0.46
C ARG A 87 -2.88 -15.74 1.00
N VAL A 88 -1.97 -14.78 1.19
CA VAL A 88 -0.67 -14.99 1.84
C VAL A 88 -0.85 -15.42 3.29
N ARG A 89 -1.76 -14.76 4.01
CA ARG A 89 -2.11 -15.12 5.38
C ARG A 89 -2.76 -16.51 5.46
N ASP A 90 -3.70 -16.81 4.56
CA ASP A 90 -4.37 -18.12 4.51
C ASP A 90 -3.37 -19.25 4.18
N ARG A 91 -2.44 -19.00 3.25
CA ARG A 91 -1.35 -19.92 2.93
C ARG A 91 -0.39 -20.13 4.10
N ALA A 92 -0.12 -19.09 4.88
CA ALA A 92 0.69 -19.17 6.10
C ALA A 92 -0.03 -19.92 7.24
N ASP A 93 -1.36 -19.83 7.30
CA ASP A 93 -2.22 -20.66 8.15
C ASP A 93 -2.25 -22.14 7.69
N GLY A 94 -1.69 -22.45 6.51
CA GLY A 94 -1.49 -23.81 6.02
C GLY A 94 -2.55 -24.28 5.02
N ASP A 95 -3.43 -23.37 4.56
CA ASP A 95 -4.43 -23.71 3.55
C ASP A 95 -3.74 -24.03 2.20
N PRO A 96 -3.80 -25.28 1.71
CA PRO A 96 -3.22 -25.65 0.43
C PRO A 96 -3.97 -25.03 -0.76
N ALA A 97 -5.24 -24.64 -0.57
CA ALA A 97 -6.09 -24.03 -1.56
C ALA A 97 -6.11 -22.49 -1.48
N ALA A 98 -5.23 -21.87 -0.68
CA ALA A 98 -5.19 -20.42 -0.47
C ALA A 98 -5.08 -19.59 -1.77
N TRP A 99 -4.52 -20.17 -2.85
CA TRP A 99 -4.37 -19.53 -4.16
C TRP A 99 -5.40 -20.00 -5.20
N ALA A 100 -6.27 -20.94 -4.84
CA ALA A 100 -7.33 -21.41 -5.73
C ALA A 100 -8.23 -20.23 -6.14
N GLY A 101 -8.52 -20.16 -7.44
CA GLY A 101 -9.38 -19.11 -8.01
C GLY A 101 -8.75 -17.72 -8.09
N PHE A 102 -7.49 -17.51 -7.71
CA PHE A 102 -6.86 -16.17 -7.77
C PHE A 102 -6.86 -15.57 -9.18
N GLY A 103 -6.78 -16.40 -10.22
CA GLY A 103 -6.86 -15.94 -11.62
C GLY A 103 -8.17 -15.19 -11.95
N ALA A 104 -9.28 -15.47 -11.27
CA ALA A 104 -10.53 -14.75 -11.45
C ALA A 104 -10.50 -13.34 -10.83
N GLU A 105 -9.64 -13.10 -9.84
CA GLU A 105 -9.45 -11.80 -9.19
C GLU A 105 -8.51 -10.89 -9.99
N LEU A 106 -7.60 -11.47 -10.80
CA LEU A 106 -6.65 -10.71 -11.60
C LEU A 106 -7.33 -9.82 -12.63
N ARG A 107 -8.40 -10.29 -13.27
CA ARG A 107 -9.11 -9.51 -14.30
C ARG A 107 -9.68 -8.20 -13.75
N PRO A 108 -10.52 -8.19 -12.70
CA PRO A 108 -11.01 -6.95 -12.13
C PRO A 108 -9.88 -6.12 -11.50
N ALA A 109 -8.86 -6.75 -10.90
CA ALA A 109 -7.73 -6.04 -10.32
C ALA A 109 -6.95 -5.24 -11.36
N VAL A 110 -6.47 -5.91 -12.42
CA VAL A 110 -5.72 -5.27 -13.51
C VAL A 110 -6.59 -4.26 -14.24
N GLY A 111 -7.87 -4.57 -14.50
CA GLY A 111 -8.80 -3.66 -15.19
C GLY A 111 -9.04 -2.37 -14.43
N LEU A 112 -9.35 -2.46 -13.13
CA LEU A 112 -9.59 -1.27 -12.28
C LEU A 112 -8.30 -0.48 -12.04
N GLY A 113 -7.16 -1.16 -11.85
CA GLY A 113 -5.86 -0.51 -11.72
C GLY A 113 -5.44 0.24 -12.97
N ALA A 114 -5.56 -0.40 -14.14
CA ALA A 114 -5.25 0.24 -15.41
C ALA A 114 -6.16 1.45 -15.66
N LEU A 115 -7.46 1.33 -15.37
CA LEU A 115 -8.40 2.45 -15.45
C LEU A 115 -8.02 3.60 -14.51
N ALA A 116 -7.69 3.30 -13.25
CA ALA A 116 -7.22 4.31 -12.29
C ALA A 116 -5.96 5.01 -12.80
N GLY A 117 -5.00 4.26 -13.36
CA GLY A 117 -3.81 4.83 -13.99
C GLY A 117 -4.15 5.80 -15.13
N VAL A 118 -4.98 5.38 -16.08
CA VAL A 118 -5.38 6.24 -17.22
C VAL A 118 -6.11 7.50 -16.73
N VAL A 119 -7.05 7.37 -15.79
CA VAL A 119 -7.80 8.50 -15.24
C VAL A 119 -6.88 9.49 -14.52
N LEU A 120 -5.93 9.01 -13.74
CA LEU A 120 -4.97 9.86 -13.04
C LEU A 120 -4.02 10.60 -13.99
N LEU A 121 -3.57 9.93 -15.06
CA LEU A 121 -2.75 10.58 -16.10
C LEU A 121 -3.54 11.64 -16.87
N ALA A 122 -4.78 11.33 -17.24
CA ALA A 122 -5.65 12.31 -17.90
C ALA A 122 -5.93 13.51 -17.00
N ALA A 123 -6.18 13.28 -15.71
CA ALA A 123 -6.38 14.35 -14.73
C ALA A 123 -5.12 15.20 -14.55
N ALA A 124 -3.93 14.58 -14.51
CA ALA A 124 -2.66 15.31 -14.44
C ALA A 124 -2.51 16.25 -15.65
N ALA A 125 -2.72 15.72 -16.87
CA ALA A 125 -2.61 16.46 -18.13
C ALA A 125 -3.57 17.65 -18.19
N LEU A 126 -4.81 17.47 -17.73
CA LEU A 126 -5.81 18.54 -17.72
C LEU A 126 -5.50 19.64 -16.70
N LEU A 127 -4.80 19.31 -15.62
CA LEU A 127 -4.43 20.25 -14.56
C LEU A 127 -3.04 20.86 -14.76
N GLY A 128 -2.29 20.43 -15.79
CA GLY A 128 -0.91 20.83 -16.02
C GLY A 128 0.04 20.37 -14.92
N THR A 129 -0.30 19.29 -14.21
CA THR A 129 0.50 18.72 -13.11
C THR A 129 1.22 17.44 -13.55
N ASP A 130 1.84 17.48 -14.73
CA ASP A 130 2.40 16.30 -15.41
C ASP A 130 3.73 15.82 -14.82
N GLY A 131 4.15 16.37 -13.68
CA GLY A 131 5.43 16.08 -13.03
C GLY A 131 5.73 14.59 -12.81
N ALA A 132 4.70 13.74 -12.74
CA ALA A 132 4.85 12.29 -12.62
C ALA A 132 5.22 11.56 -13.93
N VAL A 133 5.05 12.20 -15.09
CA VAL A 133 5.27 11.65 -16.44
C VAL A 133 6.13 12.56 -17.32
N SER A 134 6.41 13.79 -16.90
CA SER A 134 7.26 14.75 -17.60
C SER A 134 8.62 14.14 -17.93
N GLY A 135 8.90 14.03 -19.23
CA GLY A 135 10.10 13.42 -19.79
C GLY A 135 11.32 14.34 -19.89
N ASP A 136 11.19 15.61 -19.50
CA ASP A 136 12.29 16.59 -19.61
C ASP A 136 13.51 16.13 -18.79
N GLY A 137 14.52 15.62 -19.50
CA GLY A 137 15.77 15.12 -18.93
C GLY A 137 15.71 13.70 -18.32
N ALA A 138 14.57 13.01 -18.39
CA ALA A 138 14.44 11.64 -17.89
C ALA A 138 14.99 10.62 -18.90
N SER A 139 15.76 9.63 -18.43
CA SER A 139 16.26 8.53 -19.27
C SER A 139 15.45 7.25 -19.05
N VAL A 140 15.49 6.32 -20.02
CA VAL A 140 14.89 4.98 -19.86
C VAL A 140 15.41 4.30 -18.59
N ALA A 141 16.70 4.44 -18.30
CA ALA A 141 17.31 3.92 -17.08
C ALA A 141 16.71 4.53 -15.81
N ALA A 142 16.43 5.84 -15.80
CA ALA A 142 15.79 6.52 -14.68
C ALA A 142 14.32 6.07 -14.48
N VAL A 143 13.58 5.81 -15.56
CA VAL A 143 12.21 5.26 -15.44
C VAL A 143 12.25 3.85 -14.87
N LEU A 144 13.14 3.00 -15.39
CA LEU A 144 13.25 1.60 -14.96
C LEU A 144 13.77 1.45 -13.53
N SER A 145 14.66 2.36 -13.07
CA SER A 145 15.17 2.33 -11.70
C SER A 145 14.08 2.62 -10.64
N GLY A 146 13.02 3.33 -11.02
CA GLY A 146 11.86 3.59 -10.14
C GLY A 146 10.82 2.46 -10.06
N VAL A 147 10.91 1.45 -10.93
CA VAL A 147 9.94 0.34 -10.97
C VAL A 147 9.88 -0.45 -9.65
N PRO A 148 11.00 -0.82 -9.00
CA PRO A 148 10.95 -1.53 -7.72
C PRO A 148 10.20 -0.77 -6.64
N LEU A 149 10.43 0.55 -6.49
CA LEU A 149 9.69 1.38 -5.53
C LEU A 149 8.19 1.35 -5.82
N ARG A 150 7.79 1.60 -7.07
CA ARG A 150 6.38 1.65 -7.48
C ARG A 150 5.66 0.32 -7.24
N ILE A 151 6.27 -0.79 -7.67
CA ILE A 151 5.61 -2.10 -7.61
C ILE A 151 5.69 -2.73 -6.22
N LEU A 152 6.86 -2.66 -5.56
CA LEU A 152 7.05 -3.31 -4.26
C LEU A 152 6.57 -2.43 -3.11
N TYR A 153 6.91 -1.13 -3.08
CA TYR A 153 6.41 -0.26 -2.02
C TYR A 153 4.97 0.13 -2.28
N GLY A 154 4.68 0.75 -3.44
CA GLY A 154 3.32 1.17 -3.81
C GLY A 154 2.36 -0.02 -3.89
N GLY A 155 2.67 -0.98 -4.75
CA GLY A 155 1.79 -2.13 -4.99
C GLY A 155 1.64 -3.10 -3.81
N ILE A 156 2.59 -3.20 -2.86
CA ILE A 156 2.55 -4.21 -1.79
C ILE A 156 2.56 -3.57 -0.40
N THR A 157 3.59 -2.80 -0.07
CA THR A 157 3.75 -2.22 1.27
C THR A 157 2.59 -1.27 1.62
N GLU A 158 2.18 -0.40 0.70
CA GLU A 158 1.08 0.53 0.96
C GLU A 158 -0.26 -0.19 1.15
N GLU A 159 -0.51 -1.28 0.42
CA GLU A 159 -1.72 -2.09 0.65
C GLU A 159 -1.70 -2.78 2.02
N LEU A 160 -0.54 -3.22 2.49
CA LEU A 160 -0.40 -3.73 3.86
C LEU A 160 -0.64 -2.63 4.92
N LEU A 161 -0.18 -1.41 4.66
CA LEU A 161 -0.41 -0.28 5.57
C LEU A 161 -1.88 0.14 5.60
N LEU A 162 -2.45 0.43 4.43
CA LEU A 162 -3.76 1.07 4.30
C LEU A 162 -4.91 0.09 4.28
N ARG A 163 -4.81 -1.04 3.57
CA ARG A 163 -5.93 -1.99 3.42
C ARG A 163 -5.88 -2.98 4.56
N TRP A 164 -4.77 -3.69 4.68
CA TRP A 164 -4.63 -4.68 5.75
C TRP A 164 -4.66 -4.04 7.14
N GLY A 165 -3.87 -2.99 7.39
CA GLY A 165 -3.83 -2.29 8.66
C GLY A 165 -5.05 -1.38 8.90
N VAL A 166 -5.09 -0.24 8.22
CA VAL A 166 -6.05 0.85 8.52
C VAL A 166 -7.49 0.46 8.21
N MET A 167 -7.80 0.03 6.97
CA MET A 167 -9.16 -0.28 6.55
C MET A 167 -9.76 -1.41 7.41
N SER A 168 -9.00 -2.47 7.70
CA SER A 168 -9.46 -3.54 8.58
C SER A 168 -9.73 -3.05 9.99
N ALA A 169 -8.88 -2.17 10.55
CA ALA A 169 -9.09 -1.60 11.87
C ALA A 169 -10.35 -0.75 11.95
N VAL A 170 -10.55 0.15 10.98
CA VAL A 170 -11.76 0.98 10.88
C VAL A 170 -13.00 0.09 10.73
N ALA A 171 -12.96 -0.90 9.84
CA ALA A 171 -14.06 -1.84 9.65
C ALA A 171 -14.38 -2.60 10.95
N ALA A 172 -13.37 -3.07 11.69
CA ALA A 172 -13.57 -3.81 12.93
C ALA A 172 -14.16 -2.93 14.05
N VAL A 173 -13.71 -1.68 14.19
CA VAL A 173 -14.26 -0.72 15.16
C VAL A 173 -15.72 -0.41 14.85
N LEU A 174 -16.04 -0.10 13.59
CA LEU A 174 -17.40 0.19 13.15
C LEU A 174 -18.32 -1.04 13.27
N TRP A 175 -17.82 -2.23 12.95
CA TRP A 175 -18.58 -3.47 13.10
C TRP A 175 -18.90 -3.74 14.58
N HIS A 176 -17.94 -3.55 15.48
CA HIS A 176 -18.16 -3.74 16.91
C HIS A 176 -19.15 -2.72 17.50
N ALA A 177 -19.11 -1.47 17.03
CA ALA A 177 -20.01 -0.41 17.49
C ALA A 177 -21.48 -0.59 17.05
N ASN A 178 -21.74 -1.44 16.06
CA ASN A 178 -23.09 -1.70 15.52
C ASN A 178 -23.65 -3.05 16.00
N ASP A 179 -23.27 -3.50 17.21
CA ASP A 179 -23.69 -4.78 17.81
C ASP A 179 -23.52 -5.98 16.85
N GLY A 180 -22.40 -5.99 16.12
CA GLY A 180 -22.11 -7.03 15.13
C GLY A 180 -22.14 -8.42 15.75
N GLU A 181 -23.25 -9.13 15.61
CA GLU A 181 -23.26 -10.59 15.73
C GLU A 181 -22.44 -11.17 14.57
N ARG A 182 -21.70 -12.25 14.83
CA ARG A 182 -20.76 -12.87 13.88
C ARG A 182 -21.40 -13.02 12.51
N GLY A 183 -20.93 -12.26 11.51
CA GLY A 183 -21.56 -12.18 10.20
C GLY A 183 -20.79 -11.36 9.17
N VAL A 184 -21.28 -11.38 7.92
CA VAL A 184 -20.69 -10.70 6.75
C VAL A 184 -20.66 -9.19 6.97
N LEU A 185 -19.53 -8.54 6.63
CA LEU A 185 -19.36 -7.09 6.73
C LEU A 185 -20.48 -6.35 5.96
N SER A 186 -21.25 -5.52 6.65
CA SER A 186 -22.31 -4.74 6.01
C SER A 186 -21.71 -3.77 4.98
N ALA A 187 -22.45 -3.53 3.89
CA ALA A 187 -21.97 -2.64 2.82
C ALA A 187 -21.66 -1.22 3.34
N GLY A 188 -22.45 -0.71 4.29
CA GLY A 188 -22.23 0.61 4.90
C GLY A 188 -20.93 0.69 5.69
N VAL A 189 -20.61 -0.34 6.49
CA VAL A 189 -19.33 -0.40 7.23
C VAL A 189 -18.16 -0.55 6.25
N ALA A 190 -18.28 -1.41 5.24
CA ALA A 190 -17.24 -1.62 4.26
C ALA A 190 -16.92 -0.33 3.47
N TRP A 191 -17.94 0.35 2.93
CA TRP A 191 -17.73 1.60 2.21
C TRP A 191 -17.17 2.70 3.10
N THR A 192 -17.64 2.83 4.35
CA THR A 192 -17.07 3.80 5.30
C THR A 192 -15.57 3.52 5.53
N ALA A 193 -15.18 2.26 5.76
CA ALA A 193 -13.78 1.89 5.94
C ALA A 193 -12.93 2.13 4.68
N ILE A 194 -13.48 1.85 3.50
CA ILE A 194 -12.85 2.15 2.21
C ILE A 194 -12.62 3.66 2.07
N LEU A 195 -13.63 4.49 2.32
CA LEU A 195 -13.53 5.93 2.16
C LEU A 195 -12.54 6.55 3.15
N VAL A 196 -12.59 6.14 4.42
CA VAL A 196 -11.64 6.62 5.45
C VAL A 196 -10.21 6.24 5.09
N SER A 197 -9.94 4.97 4.76
CA SER A 197 -8.59 4.54 4.39
C SER A 197 -8.11 5.18 3.08
N ALA A 198 -8.99 5.43 2.11
CA ALA A 198 -8.68 6.10 0.86
C ALA A 198 -8.32 7.59 1.06
N VAL A 199 -9.04 8.31 1.92
CA VAL A 199 -8.70 9.69 2.27
C VAL A 199 -7.34 9.75 2.99
N LEU A 200 -7.09 8.85 3.94
CA LEU A 200 -5.80 8.75 4.63
C LEU A 200 -4.67 8.41 3.65
N PHE A 201 -4.93 7.55 2.67
CA PHE A 201 -3.99 7.25 1.60
C PHE A 201 -3.64 8.51 0.79
N GLY A 202 -4.64 9.28 0.36
CA GLY A 202 -4.39 10.53 -0.36
C GLY A 202 -3.66 11.60 0.45
N VAL A 203 -4.02 11.79 1.72
CA VAL A 203 -3.32 12.69 2.63
C VAL A 203 -1.88 12.23 2.88
N GLY A 204 -1.66 10.92 3.00
CA GLY A 204 -0.34 10.32 3.19
C GLY A 204 0.64 10.59 2.05
N HIS A 205 0.13 10.96 0.86
CA HIS A 205 0.96 11.29 -0.31
C HIS A 205 1.46 12.75 -0.34
N ILE A 206 1.00 13.62 0.56
CA ILE A 206 1.40 15.04 0.58
C ILE A 206 2.93 15.22 0.72
N PRO A 207 3.65 14.51 1.61
CA PRO A 207 5.11 14.64 1.70
C PRO A 207 5.85 14.24 0.42
N ALA A 208 5.36 13.19 -0.26
CA ALA A 208 5.91 12.76 -1.54
C ALA A 208 5.65 13.79 -2.64
N ALA A 209 4.46 14.42 -2.63
CA ALA A 209 4.12 15.49 -3.56
C ALA A 209 5.00 16.73 -3.38
N GLN A 210 5.30 17.14 -2.14
CA GLN A 210 6.25 18.23 -1.87
C GLN A 210 7.63 17.94 -2.48
N THR A 211 8.08 16.69 -2.43
CA THR A 211 9.36 16.27 -3.00
C THR A 211 9.33 16.28 -4.54
N LEU A 212 8.21 15.86 -5.14
CA LEU A 212 8.08 15.76 -6.59
C LEU A 212 7.82 17.11 -7.27
N TYR A 213 6.94 17.94 -6.70
CA TYR A 213 6.50 19.19 -7.31
C TYR A 213 7.20 20.43 -6.76
N GLY A 214 7.95 20.31 -5.66
CA GLY A 214 8.67 21.41 -5.01
C GLY A 214 7.77 22.39 -4.23
N GLU A 215 6.61 22.75 -4.76
CA GLU A 215 5.62 23.62 -4.10
C GLU A 215 4.24 22.94 -4.01
N LEU A 216 3.66 22.93 -2.81
CA LEU A 216 2.30 22.44 -2.56
C LEU A 216 1.26 23.54 -2.79
N THR A 217 1.01 23.87 -4.06
CA THR A 217 -0.11 24.74 -4.42
C THR A 217 -1.46 24.05 -4.11
N PRO A 218 -2.56 24.80 -3.90
CA PRO A 218 -3.87 24.20 -3.66
C PRO A 218 -4.31 23.20 -4.75
N SER A 219 -3.95 23.44 -6.01
CA SER A 219 -4.26 22.53 -7.12
C SER A 219 -3.45 21.23 -7.04
N VAL A 220 -2.15 21.29 -6.72
CA VAL A 220 -1.31 20.10 -6.51
C VAL A 220 -1.81 19.29 -5.32
N VAL A 221 -2.13 19.94 -4.20
CA VAL A 221 -2.68 19.26 -3.02
C VAL A 221 -4.02 18.60 -3.36
N ALA A 222 -4.93 19.31 -4.01
CA ALA A 222 -6.22 18.75 -4.41
C ALA A 222 -6.05 17.56 -5.35
N PHE A 223 -5.21 17.68 -6.39
CA PHE A 223 -4.92 16.60 -7.33
C PHE A 223 -4.36 15.36 -6.62
N VAL A 224 -3.35 15.54 -5.77
CA VAL A 224 -2.70 14.43 -5.06
C VAL A 224 -3.67 13.76 -4.09
N VAL A 225 -4.37 14.53 -3.27
CA VAL A 225 -5.27 13.95 -2.26
C VAL A 225 -6.46 13.28 -2.92
N VAL A 226 -7.14 13.95 -3.86
CA VAL A 226 -8.34 13.42 -4.52
C VAL A 226 -7.99 12.28 -5.45
N GLY A 227 -6.91 12.40 -6.23
CA GLY A 227 -6.47 11.36 -7.16
C GLY A 227 -6.09 10.06 -6.43
N ASN A 228 -5.25 10.17 -5.40
CA ASN A 228 -4.88 8.99 -4.61
C ASN A 228 -6.08 8.44 -3.83
N ALA A 229 -6.97 9.28 -3.30
CA ALA A 229 -8.19 8.78 -2.68
C ALA A 229 -9.10 8.03 -3.68
N ALA A 230 -9.27 8.54 -4.90
CA ALA A 230 -10.07 7.89 -5.93
C ALA A 230 -9.51 6.52 -6.32
N ALA A 231 -8.20 6.43 -6.58
CA ALA A 231 -7.52 5.15 -6.78
C ALA A 231 -7.65 4.26 -5.54
N GLY A 232 -7.55 4.86 -4.36
CA GLY A 232 -7.60 4.15 -3.11
C GLY A 232 -8.96 3.52 -2.79
N VAL A 233 -10.05 4.14 -3.27
CA VAL A 233 -11.40 3.55 -3.26
C VAL A 233 -11.45 2.29 -4.11
N ALA A 234 -10.85 2.30 -5.31
CA ALA A 234 -10.80 1.12 -6.18
C ALA A 234 -10.06 -0.04 -5.51
N TYR A 235 -8.90 0.22 -4.90
CA TYR A 235 -8.12 -0.83 -4.21
C TYR A 235 -8.81 -1.32 -2.95
N GLY A 236 -9.46 -0.43 -2.18
CA GLY A 236 -10.28 -0.82 -1.03
C GLY A 236 -11.46 -1.71 -1.43
N TRP A 237 -12.12 -1.41 -2.55
CA TRP A 237 -13.17 -2.26 -3.10
C TRP A 237 -12.63 -3.64 -3.54
N LEU A 238 -11.47 -3.69 -4.20
CA LEU A 238 -10.80 -4.94 -4.54
C LEU A 238 -10.49 -5.78 -3.29
N PHE A 239 -9.99 -5.15 -2.23
CA PHE A 239 -9.71 -5.82 -0.97
C PHE A 239 -10.99 -6.39 -0.33
N TRP A 240 -12.06 -5.60 -0.32
CA TRP A 240 -13.34 -6.02 0.27
C TRP A 240 -14.02 -7.15 -0.51
N ARG A 241 -14.03 -7.07 -1.85
CA ARG A 241 -14.76 -8.02 -2.72
C ARG A 241 -13.93 -9.24 -3.09
N HIS A 242 -12.61 -9.13 -3.03
CA HIS A 242 -11.68 -10.18 -3.41
C HIS A 242 -10.69 -10.46 -2.29
N SER A 243 -9.47 -9.95 -2.36
CA SER A 243 -8.39 -10.25 -1.43
C SER A 243 -7.42 -9.08 -1.34
N LEU A 244 -6.58 -9.09 -0.30
CA LEU A 244 -5.49 -8.12 -0.18
C LEU A 244 -4.60 -8.15 -1.42
N GLU A 245 -4.32 -9.35 -1.93
CA GLU A 245 -3.47 -9.57 -3.10
C GLU A 245 -4.12 -9.05 -4.40
N ALA A 246 -5.46 -9.06 -4.49
CA ALA A 246 -6.16 -8.41 -5.60
C ALA A 246 -6.00 -6.88 -5.55
N ALA A 247 -6.06 -6.27 -4.36
CA ALA A 247 -5.77 -4.85 -4.18
C ALA A 247 -4.31 -4.52 -4.56
N MET A 248 -3.36 -5.37 -4.16
CA MET A 248 -1.94 -5.24 -4.53
C MET A 248 -1.73 -5.27 -6.04
N VAL A 249 -2.37 -6.22 -6.73
CA VAL A 249 -2.30 -6.31 -8.19
C VAL A 249 -2.93 -5.08 -8.85
N GLY A 250 -4.07 -4.62 -8.36
CA GLY A 250 -4.72 -3.42 -8.89
C GLY A 250 -3.85 -2.18 -8.75
N HIS A 251 -3.24 -1.98 -7.58
CA HIS A 251 -2.36 -0.86 -7.35
C HIS A 251 -1.07 -0.95 -8.19
N ALA A 252 -0.44 -2.12 -8.26
CA ALA A 252 0.69 -2.34 -9.14
C ALA A 252 0.34 -2.08 -10.62
N ALA A 253 -0.86 -2.45 -11.07
CA ALA A 253 -1.32 -2.19 -12.44
C ALA A 253 -1.44 -0.68 -12.76
N THR A 254 -1.87 0.15 -11.80
CA THR A 254 -1.83 1.62 -11.92
C THR A 254 -0.42 2.10 -12.23
N HIS A 255 0.57 1.59 -11.48
CA HIS A 255 1.96 1.96 -11.70
C HIS A 255 2.53 1.42 -13.02
N VAL A 256 2.11 0.24 -13.47
CA VAL A 256 2.49 -0.29 -14.79
C VAL A 256 2.02 0.65 -15.90
N VAL A 257 0.80 1.20 -15.80
CA VAL A 257 0.33 2.23 -16.75
C VAL A 257 1.22 3.47 -16.70
N PHE A 258 1.54 3.99 -15.51
CA PHE A 258 2.43 5.15 -15.39
C PHE A 258 3.81 4.89 -16.02
N VAL A 259 4.43 3.75 -15.72
CA VAL A 259 5.74 3.37 -16.27
C VAL A 259 5.67 3.24 -17.80
N GLY A 260 4.62 2.60 -18.33
CA GLY A 260 4.44 2.45 -19.77
C GLY A 260 4.33 3.79 -20.49
N VAL A 261 3.57 4.74 -19.93
CA VAL A 261 3.46 6.09 -20.52
C VAL A 261 4.76 6.87 -20.36
N SER A 262 5.42 6.83 -19.20
CA SER A 262 6.73 7.47 -19.03
C SER A 262 7.78 6.96 -20.01
N LEU A 263 7.82 5.64 -20.26
CA LEU A 263 8.71 5.06 -21.27
C LEU A 263 8.37 5.57 -22.67
N ALA A 264 7.08 5.62 -23.03
CA ALA A 264 6.65 6.12 -24.33
C ALA A 264 7.03 7.59 -24.55
N VAL A 265 6.92 8.42 -23.51
CA VAL A 265 7.32 9.84 -23.56
C VAL A 265 8.84 10.00 -23.69
N VAL A 266 9.63 9.20 -22.97
CA VAL A 266 11.10 9.32 -22.97
C VAL A 266 11.74 8.84 -24.28
N VAL A 267 11.09 7.95 -25.03
CA VAL A 267 11.62 7.42 -26.30
C VAL A 267 11.08 8.13 -27.55
N ALA A 268 10.09 9.01 -27.39
CA ALA A 268 9.49 9.79 -28.48
C ALA A 268 10.32 11.05 -28.80
#